data_AF-A0A8C3JGF1-F1
#
_entry.id   AF-A0A8C3JGF1-F1
#
_cell.length_a   1.000
_cell.length_b   1.000
_cell.length_c   1.000
_cell.angle_alpha   90.00
_cell.angle_beta   90.00
_cell.angle_gamma   90.00
#
_symmetry.space_group_name_H-M   'P 1'
#
loop_
_entity.id
_entity.type
_entity.pdbx_description
1 polymer ?
#
loop_
_entity_poly.entity_id
_entity_poly.type
_entity_poly.pdbx_seq_one_letter_code
_entity_poly.pdbx_strand_id
1 'polypeptide(L)' 'LFTWGQNTHGQLGVENQTTLILQPQLVESIKGIPLAQIAAGGAHSAAVSLSGAVYSWGKNDFGQLGLGDTKGKDGQQ' A
#
# COMPACT_ATOMS: atom_id res chain seq x y z
N LEU A 1 -0.89 4.78 9.53
CA LEU A 1 -2.00 4.01 8.94
C LEU A 1 -1.88 2.57 9.41
N PHE A 2 -2.96 1.94 9.87
CA PHE A 2 -2.97 0.51 10.18
C PHE A 2 -3.80 -0.23 9.14
N THR A 3 -3.34 -1.40 8.73
CA THR A 3 -3.97 -2.25 7.70
C THR A 3 -4.00 -3.70 8.16
N TRP A 4 -5.02 -4.46 7.74
CA TRP A 4 -5.20 -5.88 8.01
C TRP A 4 -6.08 -6.51 6.93
N GLY A 5 -6.15 -7.83 6.88
CA GLY A 5 -6.92 -8.59 5.89
C GLY A 5 -6.02 -9.28 4.86
N GLN A 6 -6.49 -9.34 3.60
CA GLN A 6 -5.80 -10.01 2.50
C GLN A 6 -4.57 -9.22 2.04
N ASN A 7 -3.44 -9.91 1.87
CA ASN A 7 -2.15 -9.33 1.49
C ASN A 7 -1.44 -10.11 0.36
N THR A 8 -2.20 -10.79 -0.50
CA THR A 8 -1.68 -11.63 -1.59
C THR A 8 -0.82 -10.87 -2.61
N HIS A 9 -0.92 -9.55 -2.65
CA HIS A 9 -0.18 -8.67 -3.56
C HIS A 9 0.54 -7.54 -2.81
N GLY A 10 0.74 -7.67 -1.50
CA GLY A 10 1.34 -6.61 -0.69
C GLY A 10 0.44 -5.37 -0.52
N GLN A 11 -0.87 -5.48 -0.78
CA GLN A 11 -1.80 -4.34 -0.73
C GLN A 11 -2.03 -3.77 0.67
N LEU A 12 -1.54 -4.45 1.71
CA LEU A 12 -1.51 -3.90 3.06
C LEU A 12 -0.30 -2.97 3.27
N GLY A 13 0.78 -3.12 2.51
CA GLY A 13 1.94 -2.23 2.59
C GLY A 13 2.78 -2.39 3.86
N VAL A 14 2.58 -3.50 4.58
CA VAL A 14 3.35 -3.84 5.79
C VAL A 14 4.49 -4.79 5.45
N GLU A 15 5.51 -4.83 6.31
CA GLU A 15 6.70 -5.70 6.11
C GLU A 15 6.36 -7.19 6.17
N ASN A 16 5.31 -7.55 6.90
CA ASN A 16 4.85 -8.93 7.00
C ASN A 16 4.34 -9.44 5.63
N GLN A 17 5.07 -10.41 5.06
CA GLN A 17 4.77 -10.98 3.74
C GLN A 17 3.75 -12.12 3.76
N THR A 18 3.12 -12.40 4.91
CA THR A 18 2.04 -13.40 4.97
C THR A 18 0.84 -12.94 4.13
N THR A 19 0.19 -13.86 3.44
CA THR A 19 -0.94 -13.57 2.54
C THR A 19 -2.21 -13.13 3.25
N LEU A 20 -2.32 -13.35 4.56
CA LEU A 20 -3.43 -12.96 5.41
C LEU A 20 -2.92 -12.45 6.75
N ILE A 21 -3.35 -11.26 7.14
CA ILE A 21 -2.97 -10.62 8.40
C ILE A 21 -4.25 -10.36 9.19
N LEU A 22 -4.43 -11.06 10.31
CA LEU A 22 -5.68 -11.04 11.08
C LEU A 22 -5.77 -9.89 12.08
N GLN A 23 -4.68 -9.17 12.31
CA GLN A 23 -4.60 -8.08 13.29
C GLN A 23 -4.06 -6.81 12.63
N PRO A 24 -4.50 -5.62 13.05
CA PRO A 24 -3.98 -4.36 12.53
C PRO A 24 -2.46 -4.29 12.64
N GLN A 25 -1.79 -4.04 11.52
CA GLN A 25 -0.35 -3.79 11.48
C GLN A 25 -0.05 -2.41 10.92
N LEU A 26 1.00 -1.79 11.44
CA LEU A 26 1.42 -0.45 11.05
C LEU A 26 2.13 -0.49 9.70
N VAL A 27 1.72 0.40 8.80
CA VAL A 27 2.45 0.70 7.56
C VAL A 27 3.62 1.63 7.91
N GLU A 28 4.78 1.04 8.20
CA GLU A 28 5.98 1.77 8.68
C GLU A 28 6.49 2.79 7.66
N SER A 29 6.41 2.50 6.36
CA SER A 29 6.93 3.34 5.28
C SER A 29 6.29 4.74 5.18
N ILE A 30 5.10 4.93 5.76
CA ILE A 30 4.39 6.23 5.79
C ILE A 30 4.11 6.70 7.23
N LYS A 31 4.82 6.15 8.22
CA LYS A 31 4.69 6.56 9.62
C LYS A 31 5.09 8.02 9.79
N GLY A 32 4.30 8.75 10.59
CA GLY A 32 4.53 10.17 10.86
C GLY A 32 4.05 11.11 9.75
N ILE A 33 3.58 10.60 8.61
CA ILE A 33 3.00 11.41 7.54
C ILE A 33 1.55 11.73 7.87
N PRO A 34 1.14 13.01 7.98
CA PRO A 34 -0.26 13.38 8.16
C PRO A 34 -1.05 13.05 6.89
N LEU A 35 -1.97 12.10 6.99
CA LEU A 35 -2.81 11.66 5.88
C LEU A 35 -4.14 12.41 5.87
N ALA A 36 -4.54 12.88 4.68
CA ALA A 36 -5.83 13.50 4.41
C ALA A 36 -6.89 12.45 4.04
N GLN A 37 -6.50 11.48 3.20
CA GLN A 37 -7.42 10.51 2.60
C GLN A 37 -6.73 9.17 2.38
N ILE A 38 -7.53 8.10 2.40
CA ILE A 38 -7.11 6.73 2.08
C ILE A 38 -8.13 6.08 1.14
N ALA A 39 -7.67 5.16 0.29
CA ALA A 39 -8.50 4.35 -0.58
C ALA A 39 -7.94 2.93 -0.66
N ALA A 40 -8.84 1.94 -0.74
CA ALA A 40 -8.51 0.54 -0.94
C ALA A 40 -9.22 0.04 -2.21
N GLY A 41 -8.44 -0.44 -3.17
CA GLY A 41 -8.94 -1.18 -4.32
C GLY A 41 -8.93 -2.69 -4.06
N GLY A 42 -9.24 -3.49 -5.09
CA GLY A 42 -9.28 -4.95 -4.93
C GLY A 42 -7.93 -5.58 -4.52
N ALA A 43 -6.82 -5.07 -5.03
CA ALA A 43 -5.48 -5.57 -4.73
C ALA A 43 -4.41 -4.45 -4.65
N HIS A 44 -4.81 -3.20 -4.43
CA HIS A 44 -3.91 -2.08 -4.23
C HIS A 44 -4.52 -1.11 -3.22
N SER A 45 -3.71 -0.22 -2.68
CA SER A 45 -4.12 0.82 -1.74
C SER A 45 -3.44 2.13 -2.10
N ALA A 46 -4.07 3.24 -1.73
CA ALA A 46 -3.53 4.57 -1.91
C ALA A 46 -3.82 5.47 -0.71
N ALA A 47 -2.94 6.45 -0.49
CA ALA A 47 -3.11 7.48 0.52
C ALA A 47 -2.64 8.84 -0.02
N VAL A 48 -3.31 9.92 0.42
CA VAL A 48 -2.93 11.30 0.11
C VAL A 48 -2.56 12.00 1.42
N SER A 49 -1.39 12.63 1.48
CA SER A 49 -0.98 13.45 2.63
C SER A 49 -1.70 14.79 2.66
N LEU A 50 -1.71 15.47 3.82
CA LEU A 50 -2.17 16.86 3.92
C LEU A 50 -1.37 17.83 3.04
N SER A 51 -0.13 17.48 2.67
CA SER A 51 0.69 18.26 1.73
C SER A 51 0.42 17.96 0.26
N GLY A 52 -0.50 17.04 -0.04
CA GLY A 52 -0.85 16.64 -1.41
C GLY A 52 0.06 15.57 -2.03
N ALA A 53 0.97 14.97 -1.26
CA ALA A 53 1.78 13.84 -1.74
C ALA A 53 0.91 12.58 -1.80
N VAL A 54 1.07 11.79 -2.86
CA VAL A 54 0.32 10.56 -3.10
C VAL A 54 1.24 9.36 -2.90
N TYR A 55 0.75 8.36 -2.17
CA TYR A 55 1.41 7.10 -1.91
C TYR A 55 0.51 5.97 -2.41
N SER A 56 1.09 4.98 -3.08
CA SER A 56 0.37 3.82 -3.61
C SER A 56 1.19 2.55 -3.40
N TRP A 57 0.52 1.45 -3.09
CA TRP A 57 1.17 0.14 -2.91
C TRP A 57 0.23 -1.02 -3.24
N GLY A 58 0.80 -2.19 -3.46
CA GLY A 58 0.10 -3.41 -3.85
C GLY A 58 0.32 -3.78 -5.32
N LYS A 59 -0.69 -4.43 -5.91
CA LYS A 59 -0.69 -4.91 -7.30
C LYS A 59 -0.53 -3.76 -8.30
N ASN A 60 0.33 -3.95 -9.31
CA ASN A 60 0.57 -2.97 -10.37
C ASN A 60 0.42 -3.49 -11.82
N ASP A 61 -0.13 -4.69 -12.04
CA ASP A 61 -0.22 -5.30 -13.38
C ASP A 61 -0.90 -4.42 -14.45
N PHE A 62 -1.73 -3.46 -14.04
CA PHE A 62 -2.45 -2.54 -14.93
C PHE A 62 -2.13 -1.06 -14.64
N GLY A 63 -1.00 -0.77 -13.96
CA GLY A 63 -0.60 0.59 -13.64
C GLY A 63 -1.39 1.23 -12.49
N GLN A 64 -2.00 0.41 -11.62
CA GLN A 64 -2.85 0.88 -10.51
C GLN A 64 -2.08 1.78 -9.53
N LEU A 65 -0.75 1.68 -9.48
CA LEU A 65 0.08 2.50 -8.60
C LEU A 65 0.35 3.90 -9.17
N GLY A 66 0.09 4.14 -10.46
CA GLY A 66 0.30 5.46 -11.07
C GLY A 66 1.77 5.87 -11.21
N LEU A 67 2.70 4.91 -11.25
CA LEU A 67 4.15 5.16 -11.31
C LEU A 67 4.71 5.35 -12.73
N GLY A 68 3.84 5.38 -13.75
CA GLY A 68 4.26 5.44 -15.16
C GLY A 68 4.73 4.10 -15.73
N ASP A 69 4.54 3.01 -14.98
CA ASP A 69 4.82 1.64 -15.41
C ASP A 69 3.79 0.65 -14.86
N THR A 70 3.93 -0.62 -15.24
CA THR A 70 3.13 -1.75 -14.74
C THR A 70 3.97 -2.73 -13.92
N LYS A 71 5.08 -2.29 -13.33
CA LYS A 71 6.00 -3.15 -12.58
C LYS A 71 5.56 -3.20 -11.12
N GLY A 72 5.38 -4.41 -10.58
CA GLY A 72 5.23 -4.59 -9.14
C GLY A 72 6.52 -4.26 -8.41
N LYS A 73 6.43 -3.73 -7.19
CA LYS A 73 7.57 -3.71 -6.26
C LYS A 73 7.70 -5.08 -5.60
N ASP A 74 7.94 -6.10 -6.41
CA ASP A 74 8.16 -7.46 -5.93
C ASP A 74 9.58 -7.54 -5.38
N GLY A 75 9.76 -7.22 -4.09
CA GLY A 75 10.85 -7.74 -3.24
C GLY A 75 12.31 -7.56 -3.68
N GLN A 76 12.64 -6.72 -4.67
CA GLN A 76 14.04 -6.38 -5.03
C GLN A 76 14.20 -4.89 -5.30
N GLN A 77 14.34 -4.12 -4.23
CA GLN A 77 15.32 -3.03 -4.05
C GLN A 77 15.26 -2.52 -2.61
#